data_AF-A0A538QTX6-F1
#
_entry.id   AF-A0A538QTX6-F1
#
_cell.length_a   1.000
_cell.length_b   1.000
_cell.length_c   1.000
_cell.angle_alpha   90.00
_cell.angle_beta   90.00
_cell.angle_gamma   90.00
#
_symmetry.space_group_name_H-M   'P 1'
#
loop_
_entity.id
_entity.type
_entity.pdbx_description
1 polymer ?
#
loop_
_entity_poly.entity_id
_entity_poly.type
_entity_poly.pdbx_seq_one_letter_code
_entity_poly.pdbx_strand_id
1 'polypeptide(L)'
;MTNLAKRDLIAQWAFDTRPVLLRFHLWLEDVEVERAQAEPVSAHTFAPRGIARCLAMTSAATALGTRLFGDYGAGAGKDKASVNQVKKAADAVSAYVMSEGLWHLTRTLPENHALMVCLGEGLMPKAGETPEMGANPMLGFGRVYARPELAKTVERRVRRLLNEPGHTFEQFHEWLRGRGITLWGAAVDTLENTSRFADGQPTGPMAVFHLFDSPLRLSRPYESYMGCLTIPARVTQAAENAAVLLDYRTPRKLVVEAIEAAYPGIRRENIHVWTLRGKSRVHRLGRLWDEWEKAGVHLVEDGWKAPSGLAVFTDSGTYAPTFLVGGWKDAAGASHVFLCDGYAATAEAMQAASLADVLDVHSTMSLFSPTFELPADVEGRLMQLDPSAPDFAQRLTALRSGQAIDAGKVRTYAAAIREAAASNMPLGKAVLRADDFLPEKDWSVVASVGYMCDDPYTGAPGVTAVADDVYRVTTRLATRKASSLITFTLRLMEPLGTTRQVFSPLLVRFLSGVDHATRPVKISDSGRIRNELQTMIPQALEHDGDHIRVRFERINEMVLPPDAQTRIRDVLRWYKANHPVWFEWLALT
;
A
#
# COMPACT_ATOMS: atom_id res chain seq x y z
N MET A 1 20.75 -29.08 4.38
CA MET A 1 20.95 -28.45 5.71
C MET A 1 20.99 -29.55 6.77
N THR A 2 21.81 -29.44 7.82
CA THR A 2 21.77 -30.43 8.92
C THR A 2 20.57 -30.19 9.83
N ASN A 3 20.11 -31.21 10.57
CA ASN A 3 19.00 -31.09 11.51
C ASN A 3 19.27 -30.00 12.58
N LEU A 4 20.51 -29.94 13.10
CA LEU A 4 20.93 -28.90 14.03
C LEU A 4 20.82 -27.50 13.41
N ALA A 5 21.41 -27.27 12.24
CA ALA A 5 21.36 -25.95 11.58
C ALA A 5 19.93 -25.50 11.22
N LYS A 6 19.02 -26.43 10.95
CA LYS A 6 17.59 -26.14 10.74
C LYS A 6 16.91 -25.72 12.04
N ARG A 7 17.18 -26.40 13.16
CA ARG A 7 16.69 -26.01 14.50
C ARG A 7 17.22 -24.64 14.93
N ASP A 8 18.51 -24.38 14.72
CA ASP A 8 19.12 -23.09 15.03
C ASP A 8 18.50 -21.96 14.21
N LEU A 9 18.23 -22.20 12.91
CA LEU A 9 17.53 -21.25 12.04
C LEU A 9 16.12 -20.93 12.57
N ILE A 10 15.32 -21.95 12.92
CA ILE A 10 13.96 -21.78 13.46
C ILE A 10 14.02 -21.01 14.79
N ALA A 11 14.85 -21.43 15.73
CA ALA A 11 15.00 -20.80 17.04
C ALA A 11 15.39 -19.31 16.91
N GLN A 12 16.31 -19.01 16.00
CA GLN A 12 16.74 -17.65 15.74
C GLN A 12 15.66 -16.79 15.08
N TRP A 13 14.86 -17.32 14.16
CA TRP A 13 13.71 -16.60 13.59
C TRP A 13 12.60 -16.41 14.62
N ALA A 14 12.31 -17.41 15.44
CA ALA A 14 11.34 -17.30 16.54
C ALA A 14 11.78 -16.23 17.56
N PHE A 15 13.07 -16.15 17.90
CA PHE A 15 13.61 -15.10 18.75
C PHE A 15 13.51 -13.71 18.10
N ASP A 16 14.00 -13.58 16.86
CA ASP A 16 14.04 -12.30 16.13
C ASP A 16 12.64 -11.74 15.85
N THR A 17 11.62 -12.61 15.70
CA THR A 17 10.23 -12.24 15.36
C THR A 17 9.22 -12.38 16.51
N ARG A 18 9.71 -12.74 17.70
CA ARG A 18 8.92 -12.89 18.94
C ARG A 18 7.91 -11.77 19.22
N PRO A 19 8.20 -10.46 18.99
CA PRO A 19 7.22 -9.40 19.25
C PRO A 19 5.91 -9.56 18.47
N VAL A 20 5.99 -10.08 17.23
CA VAL A 20 4.86 -10.29 16.32
C VAL A 20 4.20 -11.64 16.59
N LEU A 21 5.00 -12.71 16.74
CA LEU A 21 4.49 -14.06 17.08
C LEU A 21 3.65 -14.06 18.35
N LEU A 22 4.16 -13.46 19.43
CA LEU A 22 3.42 -13.34 20.70
C LEU A 22 2.18 -12.45 20.58
N ARG A 23 2.17 -11.45 19.69
CA ARG A 23 0.98 -10.62 19.49
C ARG A 23 -0.14 -11.42 18.85
N PHE A 24 0.17 -12.26 17.88
CA PHE A 24 -0.83 -12.99 17.11
C PHE A 24 -1.09 -14.41 17.60
N HIS A 25 -0.50 -14.81 18.73
CA HIS A 25 -0.63 -16.14 19.33
C HIS A 25 -0.24 -17.22 18.30
N LEU A 26 0.90 -16.98 17.63
CA LEU A 26 1.45 -17.85 16.59
C LEU A 26 2.70 -18.56 17.10
N TRP A 27 2.77 -19.87 16.84
CA TRP A 27 3.97 -20.67 17.07
C TRP A 27 4.68 -20.95 15.73
N LEU A 28 5.99 -20.77 15.69
CA LEU A 28 6.81 -21.04 14.50
C LEU A 28 7.28 -22.50 14.50
N GLU A 29 6.63 -23.33 13.69
CA GLU A 29 7.03 -24.73 13.48
C GLU A 29 8.26 -24.85 12.60
N ASP A 30 8.28 -24.08 11.49
CA ASP A 30 9.39 -24.09 10.56
C ASP A 30 9.55 -22.76 9.80
N VAL A 31 10.75 -22.52 9.28
CA VAL A 31 11.06 -21.47 8.31
C VAL A 31 11.98 -21.99 7.21
N GLU A 32 11.59 -21.74 5.98
CA GLU A 32 12.39 -21.94 4.77
C GLU A 32 12.77 -20.56 4.21
N VAL A 33 14.02 -20.41 3.74
CA VAL A 33 14.52 -19.12 3.23
C VAL A 33 15.31 -19.36 1.95
N GLU A 34 14.70 -19.01 0.83
CA GLU A 34 15.36 -18.92 -0.48
C GLU A 34 15.94 -17.52 -0.64
N ARG A 35 17.13 -17.40 -1.24
CA ARG A 35 17.83 -16.12 -1.41
C ARG A 35 18.41 -16.01 -2.81
N ALA A 36 18.37 -14.81 -3.37
CA ALA A 36 19.08 -14.50 -4.62
C ALA A 36 20.60 -14.33 -4.42
N GLN A 37 21.04 -14.21 -3.17
CA GLN A 37 22.41 -13.94 -2.75
C GLN A 37 22.78 -14.75 -1.48
N ALA A 38 24.07 -14.92 -1.19
CA ALA A 38 24.51 -15.76 -0.07
C ALA A 38 24.09 -15.19 1.31
N GLU A 39 24.30 -13.89 1.50
CA GLU A 39 24.00 -13.17 2.75
C GLU A 39 22.48 -12.94 2.93
N PRO A 40 21.98 -12.83 4.17
CA PRO A 40 20.57 -12.53 4.42
C PRO A 40 20.26 -11.06 4.10
N VAL A 41 19.03 -10.76 3.64
CA VAL A 41 18.59 -9.37 3.36
C VAL A 41 18.84 -8.41 4.53
N SER A 42 18.77 -8.91 5.77
CA SER A 42 19.11 -8.16 6.99
C SER A 42 20.56 -7.63 7.09
N ALA A 43 21.46 -8.03 6.20
CA ALA A 43 22.82 -7.51 6.08
C ALA A 43 22.94 -6.35 5.06
N HIS A 44 21.89 -6.11 4.27
CA HIS A 44 21.89 -5.15 3.15
C HIS A 44 20.82 -4.07 3.29
N THR A 45 20.29 -3.87 4.50
CA THR A 45 19.27 -2.86 4.83
C THR A 45 19.75 -1.94 5.94
N PHE A 46 19.27 -0.71 5.94
CA PHE A 46 19.40 0.25 7.05
C PHE A 46 18.61 -0.18 8.30
N ALA A 47 17.61 -1.05 8.17
CA ALA A 47 16.80 -1.53 9.28
C ALA A 47 17.55 -2.61 10.07
N PRO A 48 17.63 -2.55 11.42
CA PRO A 48 18.27 -3.58 12.23
C PRO A 48 17.70 -4.97 11.93
N ARG A 49 18.55 -6.01 11.98
CA ARG A 49 18.17 -7.39 11.61
C ARG A 49 16.85 -7.88 12.22
N GLY A 50 16.61 -7.60 13.51
CA GLY A 50 15.36 -7.97 14.18
C GLY A 50 14.14 -7.27 13.58
N ILE A 51 14.27 -5.99 13.23
CA ILE A 51 13.24 -5.20 12.54
C ILE A 51 12.95 -5.78 11.15
N ALA A 52 13.98 -6.00 10.33
CA ALA A 52 13.82 -6.56 8.99
C ALA A 52 13.10 -7.92 9.00
N ARG A 53 13.39 -8.78 10.00
CA ARG A 53 12.71 -10.06 10.19
C ARG A 53 11.29 -9.91 10.76
N CYS A 54 11.06 -8.95 11.66
CA CYS A 54 9.72 -8.62 12.15
C CYS A 54 8.82 -8.03 11.06
N LEU A 55 9.36 -7.29 10.09
CA LEU A 55 8.61 -6.83 8.91
C LEU A 55 8.13 -8.03 8.10
N ALA A 56 9.01 -8.99 7.79
CA ALA A 56 8.63 -10.21 7.10
C ALA A 56 7.57 -11.03 7.87
N MET A 57 7.73 -11.20 9.19
CA MET A 57 6.70 -11.86 10.01
C MET A 57 5.39 -11.04 10.11
N THR A 58 5.45 -9.71 10.02
CA THR A 58 4.26 -8.85 9.99
C THR A 58 3.51 -9.04 8.68
N SER A 59 4.20 -9.00 7.52
CA SER A 59 3.59 -9.32 6.23
C SER A 59 3.00 -10.74 6.20
N ALA A 60 3.67 -11.73 6.78
CA ALA A 60 3.14 -13.09 6.91
C ALA A 60 1.90 -13.16 7.82
N ALA A 61 1.92 -12.53 9.00
CA ALA A 61 0.78 -12.47 9.90
C ALA A 61 -0.41 -11.75 9.25
N THR A 62 -0.19 -10.64 8.54
CA THR A 62 -1.21 -9.94 7.76
C THR A 62 -1.80 -10.85 6.69
N ALA A 63 -0.97 -11.53 5.88
CA ALA A 63 -1.45 -12.43 4.84
C ALA A 63 -2.31 -13.58 5.42
N LEU A 64 -1.83 -14.24 6.48
CA LEU A 64 -2.55 -15.30 7.19
C LEU A 64 -3.87 -14.81 7.78
N GLY A 65 -3.81 -13.70 8.53
CA GLY A 65 -4.95 -13.12 9.23
C GLY A 65 -6.07 -12.71 8.28
N THR A 66 -5.72 -11.99 7.22
CA THR A 66 -6.68 -11.55 6.21
C THR A 66 -7.25 -12.75 5.46
N ARG A 67 -6.42 -13.73 5.04
CA ARG A 67 -6.89 -14.91 4.30
C ARG A 67 -7.87 -15.78 5.10
N LEU A 68 -7.70 -15.89 6.42
CA LEU A 68 -8.55 -16.69 7.31
C LEU A 68 -9.76 -15.93 7.88
N PHE A 69 -9.62 -14.62 8.15
CA PHE A 69 -10.60 -13.86 8.95
C PHE A 69 -11.19 -12.63 8.24
N GLY A 70 -10.71 -12.28 7.05
CA GLY A 70 -11.26 -11.24 6.18
C GLY A 70 -12.45 -11.69 5.31
N ASP A 71 -13.00 -12.87 5.55
CA ASP A 71 -14.14 -13.46 4.80
C ASP A 71 -13.89 -13.56 3.28
N TYR A 72 -12.73 -14.12 2.89
CA TYR A 72 -12.34 -14.43 1.51
C TYR A 72 -13.44 -15.14 0.71
N GLY A 73 -13.72 -14.67 -0.51
CA GLY A 73 -14.76 -15.24 -1.37
C GLY A 73 -16.20 -14.94 -0.95
N ALA A 74 -16.44 -14.28 0.19
CA ALA A 74 -17.80 -13.99 0.66
C ALA A 74 -18.54 -12.93 -0.18
N GLY A 75 -17.89 -12.27 -1.14
CA GLY A 75 -18.51 -11.37 -2.11
C GLY A 75 -19.06 -12.09 -3.35
N ALA A 76 -18.59 -13.31 -3.64
CA ALA A 76 -18.94 -14.03 -4.87
C ALA A 76 -20.46 -14.17 -5.05
N GLY A 77 -20.96 -13.72 -6.21
CA GLY A 77 -22.38 -13.78 -6.57
C GLY A 77 -23.30 -12.81 -5.82
N LYS A 78 -22.78 -11.93 -4.97
CA LYS A 78 -23.58 -10.91 -4.26
C LYS A 78 -23.70 -9.61 -5.06
N ASP A 79 -24.60 -8.73 -4.61
CA ASP A 79 -24.74 -7.39 -5.15
C ASP A 79 -23.53 -6.49 -4.81
N LYS A 80 -23.42 -5.35 -5.51
CA LYS A 80 -22.29 -4.41 -5.38
C LYS A 80 -22.15 -3.82 -3.96
N ALA A 81 -23.24 -3.60 -3.23
CA ALA A 81 -23.17 -3.05 -1.86
C ALA A 81 -22.64 -4.12 -0.89
N SER A 82 -23.16 -5.35 -1.00
CA SER A 82 -22.67 -6.52 -0.25
C SER A 82 -21.19 -6.82 -0.53
N VAL A 83 -20.76 -6.79 -1.81
CA VAL A 83 -19.33 -6.95 -2.16
C VAL A 83 -18.49 -5.84 -1.52
N ASN A 84 -18.93 -4.58 -1.59
CA ASN A 84 -18.22 -3.46 -0.95
C ASN A 84 -18.11 -3.59 0.58
N GLN A 85 -19.08 -4.20 1.26
CA GLN A 85 -19.00 -4.51 2.69
C GLN A 85 -17.94 -5.57 2.98
N VAL A 86 -17.91 -6.67 2.20
CA VAL A 86 -16.88 -7.73 2.33
C VAL A 86 -15.48 -7.16 2.12
N LYS A 87 -15.29 -6.34 1.07
CA LYS A 87 -14.03 -5.65 0.80
C LYS A 87 -13.55 -4.83 2.00
N LYS A 88 -14.39 -3.92 2.51
CA LYS A 88 -14.08 -3.08 3.67
C LYS A 88 -13.78 -3.87 4.94
N ALA A 89 -14.45 -5.02 5.15
CA ALA A 89 -14.17 -5.90 6.27
C ALA A 89 -12.80 -6.58 6.15
N ALA A 90 -12.44 -7.04 4.94
CA ALA A 90 -11.13 -7.61 4.65
C ALA A 90 -9.99 -6.58 4.82
N ASP A 91 -10.15 -5.37 4.27
CA ASP A 91 -9.22 -4.25 4.42
C ASP A 91 -9.02 -3.91 5.90
N ALA A 92 -10.11 -3.83 6.68
CA ALA A 92 -10.06 -3.54 8.12
C ALA A 92 -9.32 -4.61 8.94
N VAL A 93 -9.45 -5.89 8.60
CA VAL A 93 -8.65 -6.97 9.21
C VAL A 93 -7.18 -6.82 8.81
N SER A 94 -6.88 -6.63 7.52
CA SER A 94 -5.51 -6.56 7.01
C SER A 94 -4.73 -5.39 7.62
N ALA A 95 -5.35 -4.21 7.64
CA ALA A 95 -4.80 -3.02 8.24
C ALA A 95 -4.63 -3.13 9.76
N TYR A 96 -5.56 -3.79 10.46
CA TYR A 96 -5.44 -4.04 11.89
C TYR A 96 -4.21 -4.91 12.21
N VAL A 97 -4.03 -6.01 11.46
CA VAL A 97 -2.93 -6.96 11.68
C VAL A 97 -1.59 -6.33 11.35
N MET A 98 -1.49 -5.63 10.22
CA MET A 98 -0.30 -4.87 9.83
C MET A 98 0.06 -3.83 10.92
N SER A 99 -0.92 -3.02 11.35
CA SER A 99 -0.71 -1.96 12.35
C SER A 99 -0.30 -2.50 13.73
N GLU A 100 -0.89 -3.59 14.19
CA GLU A 100 -0.51 -4.22 15.47
C GLU A 100 0.88 -4.89 15.40
N GLY A 101 1.28 -5.42 14.24
CA GLY A 101 2.64 -5.88 13.98
C GLY A 101 3.65 -4.74 14.03
N LEU A 102 3.37 -3.61 13.35
CA LEU A 102 4.18 -2.39 13.42
C LEU A 102 4.30 -1.86 14.87
N TRP A 103 3.20 -1.83 15.63
CA TRP A 103 3.23 -1.45 17.05
C TRP A 103 4.08 -2.35 17.94
N HIS A 104 4.19 -3.63 17.60
CA HIS A 104 4.96 -4.58 18.38
C HIS A 104 6.44 -4.60 18.00
N LEU A 105 6.77 -4.49 16.71
CA LEU A 105 8.17 -4.41 16.28
C LEU A 105 8.80 -3.05 16.63
N THR A 106 8.08 -1.93 16.53
CA THR A 106 8.66 -0.60 16.81
C THR A 106 9.00 -0.36 18.28
N ARG A 107 8.54 -1.21 19.21
CA ARG A 107 8.99 -1.21 20.61
C ARG A 107 10.45 -1.62 20.77
N THR A 108 11.02 -2.35 19.80
CA THR A 108 12.44 -2.76 19.82
C THR A 108 13.37 -1.73 19.19
N LEU A 109 12.83 -0.62 18.64
CA LEU A 109 13.63 0.46 18.09
C LEU A 109 14.39 1.25 19.17
N PRO A 110 15.51 1.90 18.79
CA PRO A 110 16.16 2.94 19.59
C PRO A 110 15.20 4.08 19.95
N GLU A 111 15.51 4.81 21.02
CA GLU A 111 14.58 5.78 21.61
C GLU A 111 14.35 7.05 20.78
N ASN A 112 15.22 7.29 19.80
CA ASN A 112 15.13 8.37 18.82
C ASN A 112 14.63 7.90 17.43
N HIS A 113 14.25 6.62 17.28
CA HIS A 113 13.80 6.04 16.01
C HIS A 113 12.27 5.89 15.95
N ALA A 114 11.69 6.36 14.86
CA ALA A 114 10.26 6.27 14.58
C ALA A 114 10.00 5.88 13.12
N LEU A 115 8.82 5.34 12.86
CA LEU A 115 8.30 5.03 11.53
C LEU A 115 7.05 5.87 11.29
N MET A 116 6.93 6.54 10.15
CA MET A 116 5.75 7.31 9.75
C MET A 116 5.15 6.77 8.45
N VAL A 117 3.87 6.43 8.44
CA VAL A 117 3.18 6.15 7.17
C VAL A 117 3.05 7.44 6.37
N CYS A 118 3.61 7.45 5.17
CA CYS A 118 3.68 8.60 4.27
C CYS A 118 2.77 8.41 3.04
N LEU A 119 2.45 7.16 2.68
CA LEU A 119 1.46 6.78 1.68
C LEU A 119 0.75 5.51 2.14
N GLY A 120 -0.54 5.38 1.83
CA GLY A 120 -1.29 4.16 2.04
C GLY A 120 -2.78 4.43 2.17
N GLU A 121 -3.53 3.43 2.65
CA GLU A 121 -4.99 3.49 2.73
C GLU A 121 -5.51 4.65 3.60
N GLY A 122 -6.10 5.64 2.95
CA GLY A 122 -6.96 6.64 3.58
C GLY A 122 -6.25 7.79 4.27
N LEU A 123 -7.03 8.85 4.44
CA LEU A 123 -6.66 10.02 5.24
C LEU A 123 -6.59 9.62 6.73
N MET A 124 -5.59 10.09 7.48
CA MET A 124 -5.74 10.10 8.94
C MET A 124 -6.44 11.40 9.38
N PRO A 125 -7.60 11.33 10.07
CA PRO A 125 -8.21 12.51 10.65
C PRO A 125 -7.34 13.04 11.80
N LYS A 126 -6.81 14.27 11.65
CA LYS A 126 -6.21 15.02 12.76
C LYS A 126 -6.82 16.43 12.82
N ALA A 127 -7.61 16.68 13.86
CA ALA A 127 -8.07 18.00 14.29
C ALA A 127 -8.66 18.94 13.19
N GLY A 128 -9.83 18.57 12.66
CA GLY A 128 -10.90 19.57 12.56
C GLY A 128 -11.48 19.99 11.21
N GLU A 129 -11.56 19.15 10.17
CA GLU A 129 -12.67 19.13 9.17
C GLU A 129 -12.48 18.04 8.07
N THR A 130 -13.48 17.82 7.21
CA THR A 130 -13.58 16.71 6.22
C THR A 130 -13.93 17.23 4.81
N PRO A 131 -13.45 16.57 3.74
CA PRO A 131 -14.16 15.42 3.15
C PRO A 131 -13.22 14.20 2.90
N GLU A 132 -13.66 13.03 2.43
CA GLU A 132 -15.03 12.47 2.34
C GLU A 132 -15.12 11.07 2.98
N MET A 133 -14.31 10.82 4.03
CA MET A 133 -14.46 9.70 4.97
C MET A 133 -14.15 8.28 4.43
N GLY A 134 -13.02 8.15 3.73
CA GLY A 134 -12.22 6.92 3.74
C GLY A 134 -11.02 7.11 4.68
N ALA A 135 -11.14 6.67 5.93
CA ALA A 135 -10.11 6.90 6.96
C ALA A 135 -9.66 5.58 7.59
N ASN A 136 -8.37 5.28 7.49
CA ASN A 136 -7.77 4.16 8.21
C ASN A 136 -6.80 4.70 9.28
N PRO A 137 -7.26 5.25 10.41
CA PRO A 137 -6.39 5.80 11.47
C PRO A 137 -5.39 4.80 12.06
N MET A 138 -5.55 3.50 11.77
CA MET A 138 -4.56 2.50 12.10
C MET A 138 -3.31 2.61 11.22
N LEU A 139 -3.40 3.04 9.95
CA LEU A 139 -2.30 3.08 8.95
C LEU A 139 -2.29 4.31 8.01
N GLY A 140 -3.17 5.29 8.19
CA GLY A 140 -3.28 6.45 7.30
C GLY A 140 -2.11 7.43 7.43
N PHE A 141 -2.04 8.39 6.50
CA PHE A 141 -0.97 9.38 6.42
C PHE A 141 -0.63 10.03 7.77
N GLY A 142 0.66 10.13 8.08
CA GLY A 142 1.15 10.75 9.30
C GLY A 142 0.96 9.90 10.55
N ARG A 143 0.68 8.60 10.42
CA ARG A 143 0.66 7.63 11.54
C ARG A 143 2.08 7.30 11.97
N VAL A 144 2.39 7.57 13.23
CA VAL A 144 3.72 7.33 13.81
C VAL A 144 3.70 6.07 14.66
N TYR A 145 4.68 5.20 14.45
CA TYR A 145 4.99 4.04 15.27
C TYR A 145 6.37 4.20 15.88
N ALA A 146 6.43 4.25 17.21
CA ALA A 146 7.66 4.43 17.98
C ALA A 146 7.41 4.07 19.45
N ARG A 147 8.43 4.23 20.29
CA ARG A 147 8.24 4.29 21.75
C ARG A 147 7.27 5.44 22.13
N PRO A 148 6.44 5.31 23.19
CA PRO A 148 5.30 6.21 23.41
C PRO A 148 5.61 7.71 23.48
N GLU A 149 6.73 8.10 24.07
CA GLU A 149 7.11 9.52 24.21
C GLU A 149 7.59 10.15 22.89
N LEU A 150 8.36 9.39 22.11
CA LEU A 150 8.78 9.80 20.78
C LEU A 150 7.56 9.87 19.85
N ALA A 151 6.67 8.86 19.88
CA ALA A 151 5.44 8.83 19.11
C ALA A 151 4.60 10.11 19.36
N LYS A 152 4.29 10.43 20.62
CA LYS A 152 3.59 11.68 21.00
C LYS A 152 4.31 12.95 20.54
N THR A 153 5.64 12.94 20.50
CA THR A 153 6.45 14.12 20.14
C THR A 153 6.49 14.34 18.64
N VAL A 154 6.66 13.29 17.84
CA VAL A 154 6.58 13.36 16.36
C VAL A 154 5.13 13.59 15.92
N GLU A 155 4.13 12.92 16.52
CA GLU A 155 2.70 13.12 16.19
C GLU A 155 2.27 14.57 16.35
N ARG A 156 2.74 15.28 17.38
CA ARG A 156 2.50 16.73 17.56
C ARG A 156 3.12 17.57 16.43
N ARG A 157 4.30 17.21 15.93
CA ARG A 157 4.92 17.90 14.78
C ARG A 157 4.18 17.59 13.47
N VAL A 158 3.74 16.35 13.26
CA VAL A 158 2.91 15.96 12.12
C VAL A 158 1.55 16.66 12.14
N ARG A 159 0.92 16.86 13.31
CA ARG A 159 -0.31 17.68 13.43
C ARG A 159 -0.09 19.10 12.90
N ARG A 160 1.07 19.71 13.15
CA ARG A 160 1.43 21.03 12.58
C ARG A 160 1.58 20.95 11.06
N LEU A 161 2.28 19.93 10.55
CA LEU A 161 2.52 19.78 9.10
C LEU A 161 1.22 19.65 8.29
N LEU A 162 0.21 19.02 8.89
CA LEU A 162 -1.13 18.88 8.31
C LEU A 162 -1.96 20.16 8.40
N ASN A 163 -1.95 20.85 9.54
CA ASN A 163 -3.01 21.80 9.90
C ASN A 163 -2.54 23.27 10.05
N GLU A 164 -1.24 23.54 10.09
CA GLU A 164 -0.71 24.91 10.30
C GLU A 164 -0.33 25.54 8.95
N PRO A 165 -1.05 26.57 8.47
CA PRO A 165 -0.71 27.24 7.21
C PRO A 165 0.71 27.78 7.23
N GLY A 166 1.50 27.41 6.22
CA GLY A 166 2.91 27.81 6.10
C GLY A 166 3.92 26.94 6.85
N HIS A 167 3.49 25.90 7.59
CA HIS A 167 4.43 24.92 8.12
C HIS A 167 4.81 23.90 7.03
N THR A 168 6.04 23.98 6.53
CA THR A 168 6.49 23.19 5.36
C THR A 168 7.15 21.86 5.76
N PHE A 169 7.28 20.95 4.77
CA PHE A 169 8.00 19.69 4.95
C PHE A 169 9.49 19.92 5.30
N GLU A 170 10.12 20.96 4.75
CA GLU A 170 11.52 21.31 5.04
C GLU A 170 11.67 21.67 6.53
N GLN A 171 10.77 22.50 7.06
CA GLN A 171 10.76 22.85 8.49
C GLN A 171 10.43 21.66 9.41
N PHE A 172 9.68 20.67 8.92
CA PHE A 172 9.45 19.39 9.59
C PHE A 172 10.74 18.55 9.61
N HIS A 173 11.39 18.39 8.46
CA HIS A 173 12.62 17.61 8.28
C HIS A 173 13.81 18.19 9.04
N GLU A 174 14.01 19.52 9.00
CA GLU A 174 15.04 20.21 9.80
C GLU A 174 14.83 20.04 11.30
N TRP A 175 13.59 20.02 11.77
CA TRP A 175 13.28 19.79 13.19
C TRP A 175 13.59 18.35 13.63
N LEU A 176 13.43 17.35 12.75
CA LEU A 176 13.87 15.98 13.01
C LEU A 176 15.40 15.91 13.12
N ARG A 177 16.12 16.45 12.11
CA ARG A 177 17.59 16.46 12.07
C ARG A 177 18.18 17.21 13.28
N GLY A 178 17.67 18.39 13.60
CA GLY A 178 18.11 19.19 14.75
C GLY A 178 17.82 18.59 16.12
N ARG A 179 17.02 17.51 16.19
CA ARG A 179 16.77 16.73 17.42
C ARG A 179 17.42 15.34 17.40
N GLY A 180 18.14 14.99 16.34
CA GLY A 180 18.69 13.64 16.16
C GLY A 180 17.62 12.55 16.09
N ILE A 181 16.41 12.87 15.61
CA ILE A 181 15.32 11.90 15.44
C ILE A 181 15.45 11.26 14.05
N THR A 182 15.60 9.93 14.03
CA THR A 182 15.53 9.14 12.79
C THR A 182 14.08 8.79 12.52
N LEU A 183 13.53 9.30 11.41
CA LEU A 183 12.17 8.99 10.97
C LEU A 183 12.22 8.21 9.65
N TRP A 184 11.78 6.97 9.68
CA TRP A 184 11.60 6.17 8.47
C TRP A 184 10.24 6.43 7.85
N GLY A 185 10.17 6.58 6.53
CA GLY A 185 8.92 6.66 5.79
C GLY A 185 8.36 5.27 5.49
N ALA A 186 7.05 5.14 5.38
CA ALA A 186 6.41 3.91 4.91
C ALA A 186 5.36 4.16 3.83
N ALA A 187 5.28 3.27 2.85
CA ALA A 187 4.17 3.19 1.89
C ALA A 187 3.47 1.83 2.03
N VAL A 188 2.15 1.83 2.22
CA VAL A 188 1.39 0.64 2.66
C VAL A 188 0.14 0.43 1.81
N ASP A 189 0.02 -0.75 1.21
CA ASP A 189 -1.24 -1.27 0.66
C ASP A 189 -1.52 -2.57 1.42
N THR A 190 -2.56 -2.61 2.26
CA THR A 190 -2.75 -3.74 3.17
C THR A 190 -3.44 -4.91 2.50
N LEU A 191 -4.14 -4.68 1.39
CA LEU A 191 -4.85 -5.70 0.63
C LEU A 191 -4.89 -5.32 -0.86
N GLU A 192 -3.74 -5.47 -1.53
CA GLU A 192 -3.69 -5.35 -2.98
C GLU A 192 -4.67 -6.38 -3.56
N ASN A 193 -5.45 -5.98 -4.56
CA ASN A 193 -6.46 -6.80 -5.22
C ASN A 193 -7.69 -7.16 -4.35
N THR A 194 -8.14 -6.27 -3.46
CA THR A 194 -9.35 -6.45 -2.61
C THR A 194 -10.58 -6.99 -3.36
N SER A 195 -10.84 -6.57 -4.60
CA SER A 195 -11.97 -7.10 -5.38
C SER A 195 -11.80 -8.60 -5.67
N ARG A 196 -10.60 -9.00 -6.14
CA ARG A 196 -10.25 -10.41 -6.39
C ARG A 196 -10.34 -11.25 -5.11
N PHE A 197 -9.93 -10.67 -3.97
CA PHE A 197 -10.06 -11.30 -2.65
C PHE A 197 -11.54 -11.53 -2.27
N ALA A 198 -12.40 -10.51 -2.40
CA ALA A 198 -13.82 -10.62 -2.09
C ALA A 198 -14.55 -11.61 -3.02
N ASP A 199 -14.15 -11.67 -4.29
CA ASP A 199 -14.68 -12.62 -5.28
C ASP A 199 -14.10 -14.05 -5.15
N GLY A 200 -13.09 -14.25 -4.28
CA GLY A 200 -12.52 -15.56 -4.00
C GLY A 200 -11.56 -16.06 -5.09
N GLN A 201 -10.95 -15.16 -5.84
CA GLN A 201 -10.02 -15.48 -6.93
C GLN A 201 -8.72 -16.12 -6.40
N PRO A 202 -8.26 -17.23 -6.98
CA PRO A 202 -7.13 -18.02 -6.47
C PRO A 202 -5.77 -17.34 -6.60
N THR A 203 -5.69 -16.21 -7.32
CA THR A 203 -4.45 -15.50 -7.61
C THR A 203 -4.56 -13.99 -7.42
N GLY A 204 -3.50 -13.36 -6.90
CA GLY A 204 -3.33 -11.90 -6.85
C GLY A 204 -3.39 -11.24 -5.47
N PRO A 205 -4.31 -11.58 -4.55
CA PRO A 205 -4.36 -10.94 -3.24
C PRO A 205 -3.08 -11.05 -2.39
N MET A 206 -2.58 -9.90 -1.93
CA MET A 206 -1.37 -9.80 -1.11
C MET A 206 -1.36 -8.51 -0.25
N ALA A 207 -0.49 -8.44 0.73
CA ALA A 207 -0.22 -7.24 1.52
C ALA A 207 1.17 -6.69 1.18
N VAL A 208 1.27 -5.39 0.89
CA VAL A 208 2.49 -4.71 0.42
C VAL A 208 2.91 -3.63 1.41
N PHE A 209 4.15 -3.70 1.87
CA PHE A 209 4.72 -2.75 2.81
C PHE A 209 6.14 -2.35 2.41
N HIS A 210 6.36 -1.06 2.13
CA HIS A 210 7.66 -0.50 1.80
C HIS A 210 8.15 0.40 2.92
N LEU A 211 9.35 0.16 3.44
CA LEU A 211 10.03 1.01 4.42
C LEU A 211 11.19 1.77 3.79
N PHE A 212 11.16 3.09 3.86
CA PHE A 212 12.19 4.00 3.39
C PHE A 212 13.04 4.49 4.57
N ASP A 213 14.33 4.71 4.35
CA ASP A 213 15.27 5.24 5.36
C ASP A 213 14.97 6.67 5.85
N SER A 214 14.07 7.36 5.16
CA SER A 214 13.69 8.77 5.35
C SER A 214 12.19 8.95 5.08
N PRO A 215 11.53 10.01 5.60
CA PRO A 215 10.10 10.24 5.35
C PRO A 215 9.90 10.76 3.92
N LEU A 216 8.81 10.39 3.26
CA LEU A 216 8.48 10.97 1.95
C LEU A 216 8.09 12.45 2.11
N ARG A 217 8.35 13.27 1.08
CA ARG A 217 8.14 14.74 1.06
C ARG A 217 6.70 15.19 1.20
N LEU A 218 5.71 14.30 1.09
CA LEU A 218 4.30 14.66 1.20
C LEU A 218 4.01 15.34 2.55
N SER A 219 3.29 16.47 2.52
CA SER A 219 2.94 17.26 3.70
C SER A 219 1.56 16.89 4.27
N ARG A 220 0.66 16.39 3.43
CA ARG A 220 -0.68 15.92 3.79
C ARG A 220 -1.02 14.67 2.96
N PRO A 221 -2.09 13.93 3.29
CA PRO A 221 -2.50 12.79 2.49
C PRO A 221 -2.84 13.26 1.06
N TYR A 222 -2.61 12.39 0.07
CA TYR A 222 -2.92 12.68 -1.32
C TYR A 222 -3.32 11.42 -2.07
N GLU A 223 -4.54 11.40 -2.58
CA GLU A 223 -5.11 10.28 -3.33
C GLU A 223 -5.46 10.75 -4.75
N SER A 224 -4.73 10.25 -5.74
CA SER A 224 -4.94 10.51 -7.16
C SER A 224 -4.35 9.36 -7.98
N TYR A 225 -4.42 9.45 -9.30
CA TYR A 225 -3.79 8.51 -10.22
C TYR A 225 -2.44 9.01 -10.74
N MET A 226 -1.58 8.08 -11.15
CA MET A 226 -0.36 8.35 -11.89
C MET A 226 -0.25 7.43 -13.09
N GLY A 227 0.03 7.98 -14.27
CA GLY A 227 0.52 7.20 -15.39
C GLY A 227 1.87 6.59 -15.02
N CYS A 228 2.08 5.32 -15.34
CA CYS A 228 3.28 4.56 -14.95
C CYS A 228 3.85 3.83 -16.17
N LEU A 229 5.18 3.90 -16.35
CA LEU A 229 5.94 3.08 -17.30
C LEU A 229 7.14 2.50 -16.57
N THR A 230 7.21 1.17 -16.48
CA THR A 230 8.31 0.43 -15.85
C THR A 230 8.89 -0.58 -16.82
N ILE A 231 10.18 -0.41 -17.15
CA ILE A 231 10.90 -1.16 -18.19
C ILE A 231 12.20 -1.75 -17.61
N PRO A 232 12.77 -2.82 -18.21
CA PRO A 232 14.06 -3.36 -17.76
C PRO A 232 15.19 -2.32 -17.89
N ALA A 233 16.09 -2.22 -16.92
CA ALA A 233 17.13 -1.19 -16.90
C ALA A 233 18.04 -1.25 -18.15
N ARG A 234 18.31 -2.44 -18.68
CA ARG A 234 19.04 -2.63 -19.96
C ARG A 234 18.37 -2.00 -21.19
N VAL A 235 17.05 -1.79 -21.18
CA VAL A 235 16.32 -1.06 -22.23
C VAL A 235 16.62 0.43 -22.12
N THR A 236 16.57 0.98 -20.91
CA THR A 236 16.96 2.36 -20.63
C THR A 236 18.41 2.61 -21.00
N GLN A 237 19.33 1.72 -20.62
CA GLN A 237 20.75 1.83 -20.98
C GLN A 237 20.98 1.81 -22.51
N ALA A 238 20.24 0.98 -23.26
CA ALA A 238 20.33 0.95 -24.71
C ALA A 238 19.82 2.24 -25.36
N ALA A 239 18.74 2.82 -24.82
CA ALA A 239 18.23 4.12 -25.26
C ALA A 239 19.21 5.27 -24.92
N GLU A 240 19.78 5.28 -23.72
CA GLU A 240 20.77 6.28 -23.30
C GLU A 240 22.04 6.24 -24.16
N ASN A 241 22.49 5.05 -24.56
CA ASN A 241 23.58 4.86 -25.53
C ASN A 241 23.26 5.46 -26.92
N ALA A 242 21.98 5.59 -27.26
CA ALA A 242 21.47 6.26 -28.46
C ALA A 242 21.04 7.74 -28.20
N ALA A 243 21.40 8.30 -27.04
CA ALA A 243 21.02 9.64 -26.57
C ALA A 243 19.49 9.87 -26.44
N VAL A 244 18.72 8.80 -26.21
CA VAL A 244 17.27 8.84 -25.95
C VAL A 244 17.00 8.59 -24.46
N LEU A 245 16.31 9.52 -23.80
CA LEU A 245 15.82 9.33 -22.43
C LEU A 245 14.41 8.76 -22.48
N LEU A 246 14.24 7.51 -22.06
CA LEU A 246 12.92 6.89 -21.96
C LEU A 246 12.18 7.36 -20.71
N ASP A 247 10.90 7.68 -20.90
CA ASP A 247 10.00 8.12 -19.84
C ASP A 247 8.54 7.76 -20.14
N TYR A 248 7.64 7.99 -19.18
CA TYR A 248 6.20 7.72 -19.35
C TYR A 248 5.57 8.41 -20.59
N ARG A 249 6.12 9.54 -21.06
CA ARG A 249 5.60 10.32 -22.18
C ARG A 249 6.20 9.90 -23.53
N THR A 250 7.19 9.03 -23.52
CA THR A 250 7.92 8.61 -24.72
C THR A 250 7.01 7.79 -25.64
N PRO A 251 6.83 8.17 -26.93
CA PRO A 251 6.00 7.42 -27.87
C PRO A 251 6.42 5.94 -27.92
N ARG A 252 5.47 5.01 -27.85
CA ARG A 252 5.79 3.59 -27.59
C ARG A 252 6.61 2.94 -28.70
N LYS A 253 6.56 3.49 -29.92
CA LYS A 253 7.50 3.16 -31.02
C LYS A 253 8.97 3.29 -30.60
N LEU A 254 9.36 4.36 -29.91
CA LEU A 254 10.75 4.57 -29.47
C LEU A 254 11.13 3.61 -28.33
N VAL A 255 10.17 3.24 -27.48
CA VAL A 255 10.37 2.22 -26.45
C VAL A 255 10.62 0.84 -27.11
N VAL A 256 9.87 0.50 -28.16
CA VAL A 256 10.13 -0.73 -28.96
C VAL A 256 11.50 -0.71 -29.62
N GLU A 257 11.90 0.40 -30.25
CA GLU A 257 13.23 0.54 -30.86
C GLU A 257 14.36 0.35 -29.84
N ALA A 258 14.19 0.86 -28.61
CA ALA A 258 15.12 0.63 -27.51
C ALA A 258 15.11 -0.85 -27.02
N ILE A 259 13.95 -1.51 -27.01
CA ILE A 259 13.85 -2.95 -26.69
C ILE A 259 14.56 -3.79 -27.76
N GLU A 260 14.38 -3.48 -29.05
CA GLU A 260 15.06 -4.16 -30.16
C GLU A 260 16.58 -4.00 -30.09
N ALA A 261 17.08 -2.81 -29.72
CA ALA A 261 18.49 -2.56 -29.47
C ALA A 261 19.02 -3.32 -28.24
N ALA A 262 18.24 -3.36 -27.14
CA ALA A 262 18.62 -4.05 -25.92
C ALA A 262 18.53 -5.58 -26.03
N TYR A 263 17.67 -6.12 -26.90
CA TYR A 263 17.41 -7.56 -27.10
C TYR A 263 17.52 -7.93 -28.59
N PRO A 264 18.74 -8.02 -29.15
CA PRO A 264 18.93 -8.33 -30.58
C PRO A 264 18.21 -9.59 -31.03
N GLY A 265 17.43 -9.47 -32.11
CA GLY A 265 16.65 -10.57 -32.68
C GLY A 265 15.35 -10.92 -31.93
N ILE A 266 14.91 -10.08 -30.99
CA ILE A 266 13.56 -10.20 -30.41
C ILE A 266 12.50 -10.00 -31.50
N ARG A 267 11.44 -10.82 -31.47
CA ARG A 267 10.25 -10.63 -32.30
C ARG A 267 9.26 -9.75 -31.52
N ARG A 268 8.53 -8.86 -32.18
CA ARG A 268 7.71 -7.85 -31.47
C ARG A 268 6.54 -8.47 -30.71
N GLU A 269 6.00 -9.58 -31.20
CA GLU A 269 4.97 -10.36 -30.52
C GLU A 269 5.49 -11.08 -29.25
N ASN A 270 6.81 -11.15 -29.05
CA ASN A 270 7.47 -11.61 -27.82
C ASN A 270 7.80 -10.44 -26.86
N ILE A 271 7.39 -9.21 -27.18
CA ILE A 271 7.38 -8.08 -26.25
C ILE A 271 5.99 -8.07 -25.61
N HIS A 272 5.94 -8.24 -24.29
CA HIS A 272 4.73 -8.39 -23.50
C HIS A 272 4.52 -7.14 -22.64
N VAL A 273 3.46 -6.39 -22.90
CA VAL A 273 3.11 -5.20 -22.13
C VAL A 273 1.92 -5.52 -21.24
N TRP A 274 2.16 -5.53 -19.93
CA TRP A 274 1.09 -5.58 -18.96
C TRP A 274 0.51 -4.18 -18.72
N THR A 275 -0.82 -4.09 -18.75
CA THR A 275 -1.56 -2.85 -18.54
C THR A 275 -2.94 -3.18 -17.98
N LEU A 276 -3.56 -2.25 -17.24
CA LEU A 276 -4.95 -2.40 -16.81
C LEU A 276 -5.89 -2.37 -18.03
N ARG A 277 -6.66 -3.43 -18.27
CA ARG A 277 -7.61 -3.54 -19.39
C ARG A 277 -9.07 -3.51 -18.92
N GLY A 278 -10.00 -3.72 -19.85
CA GLY A 278 -11.44 -3.76 -19.60
C GLY A 278 -12.21 -2.57 -20.20
N LYS A 279 -13.50 -2.80 -20.48
CA LYS A 279 -14.36 -1.88 -21.27
C LYS A 279 -14.46 -0.46 -20.67
N SER A 280 -14.43 -0.33 -19.35
CA SER A 280 -14.47 0.95 -18.63
C SER A 280 -13.17 1.78 -18.72
N ARG A 281 -12.07 1.21 -19.24
CA ARG A 281 -10.77 1.87 -19.36
C ARG A 281 -10.45 2.33 -20.79
N VAL A 282 -11.22 1.90 -21.79
CA VAL A 282 -11.05 2.24 -23.22
C VAL A 282 -10.91 3.75 -23.46
N HIS A 283 -11.74 4.58 -22.83
CA HIS A 283 -11.68 6.04 -23.03
C HIS A 283 -10.35 6.67 -22.57
N ARG A 284 -9.71 6.06 -21.57
CA ARG A 284 -8.55 6.62 -20.85
C ARG A 284 -7.22 6.05 -21.36
N LEU A 285 -7.22 4.75 -21.67
CA LEU A 285 -6.03 4.01 -22.11
C LEU A 285 -6.09 3.50 -23.56
N GLY A 286 -7.21 3.61 -24.26
CA GLY A 286 -7.35 3.04 -25.61
C GLY A 286 -6.28 3.53 -26.58
N ARG A 287 -5.91 4.81 -26.53
CA ARG A 287 -4.80 5.37 -27.33
C ARG A 287 -3.44 4.74 -27.02
N LEU A 288 -3.21 4.40 -25.76
CA LEU A 288 -1.96 3.76 -25.31
C LEU A 288 -1.89 2.31 -25.80
N TRP A 289 -3.02 1.60 -25.73
CA TRP A 289 -3.15 0.25 -26.29
C TRP A 289 -2.94 0.26 -27.81
N ASP A 290 -3.60 1.19 -28.51
CA ASP A 290 -3.45 1.47 -29.93
C ASP A 290 -1.98 1.68 -30.36
N GLU A 291 -1.17 2.37 -29.56
CA GLU A 291 0.26 2.58 -29.86
C GLU A 291 1.06 1.27 -29.82
N TRP A 292 0.82 0.42 -28.81
CA TRP A 292 1.48 -0.88 -28.69
C TRP A 292 1.03 -1.87 -29.76
N GLU A 293 -0.28 -1.96 -30.01
CA GLU A 293 -0.84 -2.85 -31.04
C GLU A 293 -0.32 -2.46 -32.44
N LYS A 294 -0.25 -1.17 -32.77
CA LYS A 294 0.34 -0.68 -34.03
C LYS A 294 1.85 -0.90 -34.12
N ALA A 295 2.55 -1.00 -32.99
CA ALA A 295 3.96 -1.35 -32.99
C ALA A 295 4.21 -2.86 -33.24
N GLY A 296 3.18 -3.70 -33.15
CA GLY A 296 3.25 -5.16 -33.26
C GLY A 296 3.54 -5.87 -31.94
N VAL A 297 3.28 -5.21 -30.81
CA VAL A 297 3.60 -5.67 -29.45
C VAL A 297 2.40 -6.40 -28.83
N HIS A 298 2.66 -7.44 -28.04
CA HIS A 298 1.61 -8.19 -27.33
C HIS A 298 1.15 -7.43 -26.08
N LEU A 299 -0.06 -6.88 -26.12
CA LEU A 299 -0.77 -6.44 -24.91
C LEU A 299 -1.33 -7.66 -24.18
N VAL A 300 -0.80 -7.93 -22.99
CA VAL A 300 -1.19 -9.07 -22.14
C VAL A 300 -2.70 -9.12 -21.93
N GLU A 301 -3.29 -10.31 -22.06
CA GLU A 301 -4.70 -10.59 -21.75
C GLU A 301 -4.89 -11.26 -20.39
N ASP A 302 -6.10 -11.15 -19.86
CA ASP A 302 -6.56 -11.92 -18.71
C ASP A 302 -6.49 -13.43 -19.03
N GLY A 303 -5.90 -14.22 -18.14
CA GLY A 303 -5.67 -15.65 -18.37
C GLY A 303 -4.33 -16.00 -19.04
N TRP A 304 -3.57 -15.03 -19.56
CA TRP A 304 -2.24 -15.29 -20.15
C TRP A 304 -1.30 -15.98 -19.15
N LYS A 305 -0.45 -16.88 -19.64
CA LYS A 305 0.46 -17.67 -18.80
C LYS A 305 1.82 -17.00 -18.67
N ALA A 306 2.08 -16.46 -17.48
CA ALA A 306 3.41 -15.97 -17.10
C ALA A 306 4.43 -17.13 -17.02
N PRO A 307 5.75 -16.85 -16.97
CA PRO A 307 6.78 -17.87 -16.80
C PRO A 307 6.64 -18.75 -15.54
N SER A 308 5.85 -18.33 -14.56
CA SER A 308 5.43 -19.12 -13.39
C SER A 308 4.49 -20.29 -13.73
N GLY A 309 3.91 -20.33 -14.94
CA GLY A 309 2.83 -21.24 -15.34
C GLY A 309 1.44 -20.83 -14.82
N LEU A 310 1.35 -19.79 -14.00
CA LEU A 310 0.09 -19.26 -13.48
C LEU A 310 -0.55 -18.28 -14.46
N ALA A 311 -1.88 -18.13 -14.35
CA ALA A 311 -2.65 -17.19 -15.15
C ALA A 311 -2.57 -15.79 -14.53
N VAL A 312 -2.11 -14.81 -15.31
CA VAL A 312 -2.14 -13.39 -14.93
C VAL A 312 -3.53 -12.80 -15.09
N PHE A 313 -3.71 -11.58 -14.57
CA PHE A 313 -4.95 -10.82 -14.69
C PHE A 313 -4.66 -9.37 -15.07
N THR A 314 -5.64 -8.68 -15.66
CA THR A 314 -5.49 -7.28 -16.11
C THR A 314 -6.63 -6.36 -15.65
N ASP A 315 -7.48 -6.84 -14.75
CA ASP A 315 -8.62 -6.09 -14.21
C ASP A 315 -8.25 -5.17 -13.02
N SER A 316 -7.16 -5.51 -12.33
CA SER A 316 -6.66 -4.97 -11.06
C SER A 316 -5.16 -5.25 -10.88
N GLY A 317 -4.54 -4.76 -9.80
CA GLY A 317 -3.20 -5.16 -9.33
C GLY A 317 -2.04 -4.62 -10.16
N THR A 318 -1.60 -3.40 -9.85
CA THR A 318 -0.56 -2.70 -10.63
C THR A 318 0.85 -2.81 -10.04
N TYR A 319 0.97 -3.28 -8.79
CA TYR A 319 2.27 -3.40 -8.12
C TYR A 319 2.95 -4.73 -8.48
N ALA A 320 2.29 -5.86 -8.22
CA ALA A 320 2.85 -7.20 -8.42
C ALA A 320 3.43 -7.50 -9.84
N PRO A 321 2.84 -7.03 -10.97
CA PRO A 321 3.42 -7.19 -12.30
C PRO A 321 4.86 -6.66 -12.44
N THR A 322 5.24 -5.67 -11.63
CA THR A 322 6.58 -5.07 -11.64
C THR A 322 7.69 -6.07 -11.39
N PHE A 323 7.44 -7.13 -10.61
CA PHE A 323 8.44 -8.18 -10.35
C PHE A 323 8.74 -9.08 -11.56
N LEU A 324 7.90 -9.08 -12.60
CA LEU A 324 8.12 -9.82 -13.83
C LEU A 324 8.81 -8.97 -14.92
N VAL A 325 8.97 -7.66 -14.70
CA VAL A 325 9.64 -6.76 -15.66
C VAL A 325 11.09 -7.20 -15.86
N GLY A 326 11.44 -7.53 -17.09
CA GLY A 326 12.70 -8.16 -17.43
C GLY A 326 12.64 -8.86 -18.79
N GLY A 327 13.52 -9.83 -19.01
CA GLY A 327 13.40 -10.72 -20.17
C GLY A 327 13.99 -12.09 -19.90
N TRP A 328 13.45 -13.09 -20.60
CA TRP A 328 13.79 -14.51 -20.45
C TRP A 328 13.91 -15.18 -21.83
N LYS A 329 14.24 -16.48 -21.82
CA LYS A 329 14.10 -17.34 -23.00
C LYS A 329 13.08 -18.44 -22.72
N ASP A 330 12.26 -18.74 -23.71
CA ASP A 330 11.32 -19.87 -23.65
C ASP A 330 12.04 -21.22 -23.88
N ALA A 331 11.28 -22.31 -23.84
CA ALA A 331 11.79 -23.65 -24.09
C ALA A 331 12.29 -23.88 -25.54
N ALA A 332 11.89 -23.03 -26.49
CA ALA A 332 12.39 -23.03 -27.86
C ALA A 332 13.63 -22.12 -28.04
N GLY A 333 14.08 -21.44 -26.98
CA GLY A 333 15.20 -20.51 -26.98
C GLY A 333 14.87 -19.12 -27.53
N ALA A 334 13.61 -18.83 -27.83
CA ALA A 334 13.16 -17.52 -28.27
C ALA A 334 13.25 -16.51 -27.12
N SER A 335 13.71 -15.28 -27.41
CA SER A 335 13.81 -14.21 -26.42
C SER A 335 12.46 -13.54 -26.20
N HIS A 336 12.13 -13.24 -24.95
CA HIS A 336 10.93 -12.52 -24.53
C HIS A 336 11.29 -11.36 -23.60
N VAL A 337 10.46 -10.32 -23.62
CA VAL A 337 10.55 -9.15 -22.72
C VAL A 337 9.18 -8.87 -22.11
N PHE A 338 9.15 -8.55 -20.82
CA PHE A 338 7.95 -8.10 -20.14
C PHE A 338 8.19 -6.70 -19.54
N LEU A 339 7.21 -5.82 -19.67
CA LEU A 339 7.20 -4.47 -19.11
C LEU A 339 5.79 -4.07 -18.66
N CYS A 340 5.70 -3.06 -17.80
CA CYS A 340 4.44 -2.53 -17.29
C CYS A 340 4.19 -1.12 -17.82
N ASP A 341 2.97 -0.85 -18.29
CA ASP A 341 2.56 0.46 -18.80
C ASP A 341 1.08 0.74 -18.49
N GLY A 342 0.71 2.01 -18.32
CA GLY A 342 -0.67 2.42 -18.04
C GLY A 342 -0.74 3.41 -16.89
N TYR A 343 -1.42 3.03 -15.82
CA TYR A 343 -1.58 3.86 -14.62
C TYR A 343 -1.81 3.01 -13.36
N ALA A 344 -1.54 3.62 -12.21
CA ALA A 344 -1.89 3.12 -10.88
C ALA A 344 -2.49 4.26 -10.04
N ALA A 345 -3.04 3.97 -8.85
CA ALA A 345 -3.27 5.01 -7.85
C ALA A 345 -1.93 5.38 -7.16
N THR A 346 -1.89 6.53 -6.49
CA THR A 346 -0.61 7.19 -6.12
C THR A 346 0.25 6.37 -5.15
N ALA A 347 -0.35 5.61 -4.23
CA ALA A 347 0.39 4.78 -3.29
C ALA A 347 1.07 3.61 -4.01
N GLU A 348 0.31 2.87 -4.81
CA GLU A 348 0.76 1.72 -5.58
C GLU A 348 1.76 2.14 -6.67
N ALA A 349 1.55 3.30 -7.30
CA ALA A 349 2.49 3.90 -8.25
C ALA A 349 3.85 4.15 -7.62
N MET A 350 3.89 4.79 -6.45
CA MET A 350 5.14 5.07 -5.73
C MET A 350 5.78 3.80 -5.17
N GLN A 351 4.99 2.83 -4.68
CA GLN A 351 5.51 1.52 -4.27
C GLN A 351 6.16 0.79 -5.46
N ALA A 352 5.47 0.66 -6.59
CA ALA A 352 6.00 0.05 -7.80
C ALA A 352 7.23 0.79 -8.35
N ALA A 353 7.20 2.12 -8.37
CA ALA A 353 8.34 2.93 -8.80
C ALA A 353 9.55 2.80 -7.86
N SER A 354 9.32 2.67 -6.55
CA SER A 354 10.41 2.42 -5.61
C SER A 354 11.05 1.03 -5.74
N LEU A 355 10.42 0.08 -6.44
CA LEU A 355 11.09 -1.17 -6.84
C LEU A 355 12.22 -0.96 -7.87
N ALA A 356 12.36 0.22 -8.47
CA ALA A 356 13.57 0.57 -9.23
C ALA A 356 14.83 0.66 -8.33
N ASP A 357 14.66 0.79 -7.01
CA ASP A 357 15.76 0.61 -6.05
C ASP A 357 16.03 -0.86 -5.73
N VAL A 358 15.17 -1.80 -6.12
CA VAL A 358 15.17 -3.21 -5.65
C VAL A 358 15.38 -4.22 -6.78
N LEU A 359 14.96 -3.87 -7.99
CA LEU A 359 14.96 -4.69 -9.21
C LEU A 359 15.76 -3.97 -10.30
N ASP A 360 16.23 -4.72 -11.31
CA ASP A 360 16.95 -4.17 -12.48
C ASP A 360 15.97 -3.51 -13.48
N VAL A 361 15.25 -2.48 -13.00
CA VAL A 361 14.18 -1.79 -13.73
C VAL A 361 14.31 -0.28 -13.61
N HIS A 362 13.85 0.43 -14.65
CA HIS A 362 13.64 1.87 -14.61
C HIS A 362 12.13 2.14 -14.60
N SER A 363 11.66 2.90 -13.61
CA SER A 363 10.25 3.27 -13.47
C SER A 363 10.09 4.78 -13.54
N THR A 364 9.07 5.23 -14.26
CA THR A 364 8.73 6.64 -14.46
C THR A 364 7.23 6.85 -14.33
N MET A 365 6.85 7.96 -13.69
CA MET A 365 5.46 8.29 -13.37
C MET A 365 5.05 9.65 -13.95
N SER A 366 3.76 9.85 -14.23
CA SER A 366 3.21 11.18 -14.56
C SER A 366 1.92 11.41 -13.77
N LEU A 367 1.86 12.53 -13.04
CA LEU A 367 0.72 12.86 -12.19
C LEU A 367 -0.55 13.11 -13.03
N PHE A 368 -1.65 12.45 -12.69
CA PHE A 368 -2.98 12.65 -13.29
C PHE A 368 -3.93 13.32 -12.29
N SER A 369 -5.09 13.78 -12.78
CA SER A 369 -6.12 14.33 -11.90
C SER A 369 -6.83 13.23 -11.08
N PRO A 370 -7.38 13.56 -9.89
CA PRO A 370 -8.09 12.58 -9.05
C PRO A 370 -9.34 11.98 -9.73
N THR A 371 -9.95 12.72 -10.66
CA THR A 371 -11.10 12.21 -11.44
C THR A 371 -10.68 11.28 -12.57
N PHE A 372 -9.47 11.47 -13.11
CA PHE A 372 -8.91 10.76 -14.27
C PHE A 372 -9.98 10.43 -15.32
N GLU A 373 -10.55 11.46 -15.93
CA GLU A 373 -11.61 11.34 -16.94
C GLU A 373 -11.06 11.38 -18.37
N LEU A 374 -9.91 12.02 -18.57
CA LEU A 374 -9.34 12.27 -19.90
C LEU A 374 -8.43 11.11 -20.35
N PRO A 375 -8.07 11.04 -21.64
CA PRO A 375 -7.00 10.19 -22.11
C PRO A 375 -5.70 10.43 -21.34
N ALA A 376 -4.96 9.37 -21.03
CA ALA A 376 -3.76 9.43 -20.18
C ALA A 376 -2.67 10.37 -20.72
N ASP A 377 -2.57 10.53 -22.04
CA ASP A 377 -1.68 11.50 -22.70
C ASP A 377 -2.06 12.97 -22.41
N VAL A 378 -3.32 13.24 -22.06
CA VAL A 378 -3.85 14.57 -21.77
C VAL A 378 -3.74 14.91 -20.28
N GLU A 379 -4.08 13.96 -19.40
CA GLU A 379 -4.01 14.13 -17.93
C GLU A 379 -2.64 14.61 -17.45
N GLY A 380 -1.56 13.96 -17.90
CA GLY A 380 -0.19 14.34 -17.53
C GLY A 380 0.21 15.74 -18.01
N ARG A 381 -0.45 16.28 -19.04
CA ARG A 381 -0.26 17.68 -19.49
C ARG A 381 -1.15 18.65 -18.72
N LEU A 382 -2.37 18.24 -18.36
CA LEU A 382 -3.31 19.00 -17.54
C LEU A 382 -2.71 19.33 -16.18
N MET A 383 -2.12 18.35 -15.48
CA MET A 383 -1.52 18.54 -14.15
C MET A 383 -0.22 19.36 -14.14
N GLN A 384 0.23 19.86 -15.31
CA GLN A 384 1.38 20.77 -15.45
C GLN A 384 0.96 22.21 -15.78
N LEU A 385 -0.34 22.49 -15.90
CA LEU A 385 -0.84 23.84 -16.10
C LEU A 385 -0.76 24.65 -14.78
N ASP A 386 -0.53 25.96 -14.90
CA ASP A 386 -0.65 26.88 -13.76
C ASP A 386 -2.14 27.23 -13.53
N PRO A 387 -2.75 26.82 -12.40
CA PRO A 387 -4.16 27.11 -12.09
C PRO A 387 -4.41 28.57 -11.68
N SER A 388 -3.38 29.42 -11.71
CA SER A 388 -3.44 30.87 -11.45
C SER A 388 -3.27 31.70 -12.73
N ALA A 389 -2.88 31.07 -13.84
CA ALA A 389 -2.70 31.77 -15.11
C ALA A 389 -4.05 32.27 -15.68
N PRO A 390 -4.12 33.51 -16.19
CA PRO A 390 -5.38 34.08 -16.69
C PRO A 390 -5.94 33.34 -17.92
N ASP A 391 -5.09 32.61 -18.64
CA ASP A 391 -5.44 31.78 -19.80
C ASP A 391 -5.60 30.28 -19.46
N PHE A 392 -5.63 29.89 -18.18
CA PHE A 392 -5.76 28.49 -17.74
C PHE A 392 -6.92 27.75 -18.42
N ALA A 393 -8.11 28.36 -18.47
CA ALA A 393 -9.28 27.78 -19.12
C ALA A 393 -9.10 27.58 -20.64
N GLN A 394 -8.38 28.49 -21.30
CA GLN A 394 -8.05 28.39 -22.73
C GLN A 394 -7.05 27.27 -22.99
N ARG A 395 -5.99 27.16 -22.17
CA ARG A 395 -5.01 26.06 -22.25
C ARG A 395 -5.64 24.69 -22.02
N LEU A 396 -6.52 24.59 -21.02
CA LEU A 396 -7.27 23.37 -20.72
C LEU A 396 -8.19 22.96 -21.88
N THR A 397 -8.85 23.94 -22.51
CA THR A 397 -9.69 23.73 -23.71
C THR A 397 -8.85 23.26 -24.91
N ALA A 398 -7.66 23.83 -25.11
CA ALA A 398 -6.73 23.43 -26.16
C ALA A 398 -6.23 21.99 -25.99
N LEU A 399 -5.96 21.55 -24.75
CA LEU A 399 -5.59 20.16 -24.44
C LEU A 399 -6.67 19.13 -24.80
N ARG A 400 -7.94 19.57 -24.89
CA ARG A 400 -9.09 18.74 -25.32
C ARG A 400 -9.48 18.97 -26.78
N SER A 401 -8.52 19.34 -27.63
CA SER A 401 -8.74 19.60 -29.07
C SER A 401 -9.84 20.65 -29.35
N GLY A 402 -9.98 21.66 -28.48
CA GLY A 402 -10.98 22.72 -28.62
C GLY A 402 -12.38 22.37 -28.11
N GLN A 403 -12.60 21.19 -27.52
CA GLN A 403 -13.89 20.87 -26.89
C GLN A 403 -14.14 21.81 -25.70
N ALA A 404 -15.26 22.53 -25.73
CA ALA A 404 -15.67 23.41 -24.65
C ALA A 404 -15.78 22.66 -23.32
N ILE A 405 -15.29 23.29 -22.26
CA ILE A 405 -15.28 22.75 -20.90
C ILE A 405 -16.14 23.68 -20.04
N ASP A 406 -17.06 23.12 -19.26
CA ASP A 406 -17.88 23.90 -18.36
C ASP A 406 -17.04 24.53 -17.24
N ALA A 407 -17.48 25.68 -16.74
CA ALA A 407 -16.77 26.41 -15.69
C ALA A 407 -16.66 25.62 -14.37
N GLY A 408 -17.51 24.61 -14.15
CA GLY A 408 -17.40 23.68 -13.03
C GLY A 408 -16.14 22.83 -13.15
N LYS A 409 -15.99 22.07 -14.24
CA LYS A 409 -14.80 21.24 -14.50
C LYS A 409 -13.51 22.06 -14.55
N VAL A 410 -13.53 23.28 -15.11
CA VAL A 410 -12.37 24.19 -15.03
C VAL A 410 -11.96 24.45 -13.57
N ARG A 411 -12.92 24.73 -12.67
CA ARG A 411 -12.63 24.90 -11.23
C ARG A 411 -12.15 23.61 -10.58
N THR A 412 -12.73 22.45 -10.92
CA THR A 412 -12.31 21.15 -10.39
C THR A 412 -10.85 20.83 -10.72
N TYR A 413 -10.43 21.01 -11.98
CA TYR A 413 -9.04 20.78 -12.37
C TYR A 413 -8.08 21.82 -11.75
N ALA A 414 -8.49 23.09 -11.65
CA ALA A 414 -7.70 24.10 -10.93
C ALA A 414 -7.53 23.77 -9.43
N ALA A 415 -8.57 23.21 -8.79
CA ALA A 415 -8.52 22.75 -7.41
C ALA A 415 -7.57 21.56 -7.25
N ALA A 416 -7.66 20.54 -8.12
CA ALA A 416 -6.80 19.36 -8.09
C ALA A 416 -5.29 19.68 -8.18
N ILE A 417 -4.91 20.67 -9.01
CA ILE A 417 -3.50 21.10 -9.13
C ILE A 417 -3.06 21.85 -7.86
N ARG A 418 -3.93 22.71 -7.30
CA ARG A 418 -3.64 23.41 -6.02
C ARG A 418 -3.55 22.44 -4.85
N GLU A 419 -4.38 21.40 -4.83
CA GLU A 419 -4.34 20.34 -3.83
C GLU A 419 -3.03 19.56 -3.91
N ALA A 420 -2.61 19.12 -5.10
CA ALA A 420 -1.32 18.47 -5.30
C ALA A 420 -0.15 19.35 -4.82
N ALA A 421 -0.17 20.65 -5.15
CA ALA A 421 0.83 21.61 -4.68
C ALA A 421 0.82 21.73 -3.14
N ALA A 422 -0.37 21.83 -2.55
CA ALA A 422 -0.55 21.95 -1.10
C ALA A 422 -0.11 20.69 -0.35
N SER A 423 -0.24 19.51 -0.96
CA SER A 423 0.27 18.22 -0.46
C SER A 423 1.78 18.02 -0.63
N ASN A 424 2.49 19.01 -1.17
CA ASN A 424 3.91 18.94 -1.51
C ASN A 424 4.25 17.81 -2.49
N MET A 425 3.33 17.52 -3.42
CA MET A 425 3.63 16.66 -4.57
C MET A 425 4.71 17.33 -5.44
N PRO A 426 5.64 16.57 -6.04
CA PRO A 426 6.73 17.12 -6.85
C PRO A 426 6.24 17.64 -8.21
N LEU A 427 5.54 18.78 -8.21
CA LEU A 427 5.07 19.48 -9.41
C LEU A 427 6.21 20.15 -10.19
N GLY A 428 5.92 20.61 -11.40
CA GLY A 428 6.89 21.30 -12.27
C GLY A 428 7.85 20.37 -13.03
N LYS A 429 7.73 19.05 -12.83
CA LYS A 429 8.42 18.02 -13.61
C LYS A 429 7.42 17.29 -14.51
N ALA A 430 7.74 17.15 -15.79
CA ALA A 430 6.92 16.42 -16.76
C ALA A 430 6.71 14.94 -16.35
N VAL A 431 7.75 14.33 -15.79
CA VAL A 431 7.77 12.95 -15.32
C VAL A 431 8.48 12.91 -13.97
N LEU A 432 8.02 12.01 -13.11
CA LEU A 432 8.50 11.77 -11.75
C LEU A 432 9.22 10.42 -11.68
N ARG A 433 10.15 10.31 -10.73
CA ARG A 433 10.77 9.07 -10.26
C ARG A 433 10.55 8.92 -8.76
N ALA A 434 10.88 7.76 -8.19
CA ALA A 434 10.83 7.57 -6.75
C ALA A 434 11.65 8.64 -5.98
N ASP A 435 12.85 8.98 -6.46
CA ASP A 435 13.72 10.04 -5.93
C ASP A 435 13.01 11.38 -5.66
N ASP A 436 12.00 11.73 -6.46
CA ASP A 436 11.28 13.01 -6.34
C ASP A 436 10.42 13.10 -5.08
N PHE A 437 10.15 11.96 -4.45
CA PHE A 437 9.41 11.84 -3.21
C PHE A 437 10.31 11.79 -1.97
N LEU A 438 11.64 11.69 -2.11
CA LEU A 438 12.58 11.56 -1.00
C LEU A 438 13.36 12.86 -0.72
N PRO A 439 13.64 13.21 0.54
CA PRO A 439 14.35 14.44 0.90
C PRO A 439 15.79 14.46 0.36
N GLU A 440 16.47 13.33 0.40
CA GLU A 440 17.85 13.15 -0.04
C GLU A 440 17.91 12.33 -1.34
N LYS A 441 18.99 12.47 -2.12
CA LYS A 441 19.15 11.73 -3.40
C LYS A 441 19.65 10.30 -3.24
N ASP A 442 20.43 10.02 -2.20
CA ASP A 442 20.80 8.67 -1.83
C ASP A 442 19.80 8.21 -0.77
N TRP A 443 19.00 7.23 -1.14
CA TRP A 443 17.94 6.63 -0.33
C TRP A 443 17.92 5.12 -0.56
N SER A 444 17.32 4.39 0.38
CA SER A 444 17.17 2.93 0.34
C SER A 444 15.76 2.53 0.77
N VAL A 445 15.21 1.49 0.14
CA VAL A 445 13.94 0.87 0.57
C VAL A 445 14.09 -0.60 0.96
N VAL A 446 13.25 -1.04 1.89
CA VAL A 446 12.95 -2.44 2.17
C VAL A 446 11.52 -2.72 1.72
N ALA A 447 11.36 -3.48 0.64
CA ALA A 447 10.08 -3.99 0.18
C ALA A 447 9.74 -5.29 0.91
N SER A 448 8.53 -5.39 1.47
CA SER A 448 8.01 -6.56 2.19
C SER A 448 6.61 -6.90 1.65
N VAL A 449 6.43 -8.13 1.14
CA VAL A 449 5.18 -8.57 0.51
C VAL A 449 4.72 -9.88 1.13
N GLY A 450 3.49 -9.92 1.67
CA GLY A 450 2.87 -11.13 2.22
C GLY A 450 1.80 -11.68 1.29
N TYR A 451 1.96 -12.90 0.80
CA TYR A 451 1.09 -13.49 -0.22
C TYR A 451 -0.13 -14.18 0.42
N MET A 452 -1.34 -13.68 0.18
CA MET A 452 -2.58 -14.30 0.67
C MET A 452 -3.04 -15.43 -0.24
N CYS A 453 -2.95 -15.18 -1.55
CA CYS A 453 -3.17 -16.11 -2.64
C CYS A 453 -1.89 -16.24 -3.48
N ASP A 454 -1.86 -17.17 -4.43
CA ASP A 454 -0.71 -17.35 -5.31
C ASP A 454 -0.48 -16.09 -6.17
N ASP A 455 0.77 -15.64 -6.28
CA ASP A 455 1.14 -14.53 -7.14
C ASP A 455 1.55 -15.04 -8.53
N PRO A 456 0.80 -14.71 -9.60
CA PRO A 456 1.11 -15.21 -10.93
C PRO A 456 2.37 -14.56 -11.52
N TYR A 457 2.82 -13.41 -11.02
CA TYR A 457 3.96 -12.68 -11.57
C TYR A 457 5.30 -13.22 -11.06
N THR A 458 5.39 -13.59 -9.78
CA THR A 458 6.59 -14.23 -9.22
C THR A 458 6.52 -15.74 -9.03
N GLY A 459 5.32 -16.34 -9.12
CA GLY A 459 5.10 -17.75 -8.77
C GLY A 459 5.14 -18.05 -7.27
N ALA A 460 5.15 -17.03 -6.40
CA ALA A 460 5.14 -17.22 -4.96
C ALA A 460 3.78 -17.79 -4.49
N PRO A 461 3.75 -18.90 -3.72
CA PRO A 461 2.51 -19.50 -3.27
C PRO A 461 1.87 -18.69 -2.12
N GLY A 462 0.54 -18.68 -2.08
CA GLY A 462 -0.25 -18.06 -1.03
C GLY A 462 -0.31 -18.87 0.27
N VAL A 463 -1.22 -18.46 1.15
CA VAL A 463 -1.48 -19.15 2.43
C VAL A 463 -2.10 -20.52 2.17
N THR A 464 -1.46 -21.58 2.67
CA THR A 464 -1.88 -22.98 2.47
C THR A 464 -2.01 -23.68 3.82
N ALA A 465 -3.16 -24.30 4.12
CA ALA A 465 -3.30 -25.18 5.28
C ALA A 465 -2.54 -26.50 5.05
N VAL A 466 -1.76 -26.96 6.03
CA VAL A 466 -0.94 -28.18 5.93
C VAL A 466 -1.21 -29.21 7.03
N ALA A 467 -1.82 -28.80 8.14
CA ALA A 467 -2.45 -29.65 9.15
C ALA A 467 -3.52 -28.83 9.90
N ASP A 468 -4.23 -29.46 10.83
CA ASP A 468 -5.17 -28.76 11.71
C ASP A 468 -4.46 -27.62 12.45
N ASP A 469 -5.00 -26.40 12.32
CA ASP A 469 -4.45 -25.15 12.85
C ASP A 469 -2.99 -24.82 12.41
N VAL A 470 -2.44 -25.48 11.38
CA VAL A 470 -1.08 -25.22 10.86
C VAL A 470 -1.11 -24.78 9.39
N TYR A 471 -0.47 -23.65 9.10
CA TYR A 471 -0.47 -23.00 7.80
C TYR A 471 0.95 -22.69 7.31
N ARG A 472 1.22 -22.93 6.02
CA ARG A 472 2.37 -22.35 5.31
C ARG A 472 1.99 -20.97 4.78
N VAL A 473 2.88 -20.00 4.97
CA VAL A 473 2.68 -18.60 4.58
C VAL A 473 3.96 -18.06 3.97
N THR A 474 3.86 -17.54 2.74
CA THR A 474 5.01 -17.01 2.01
C THR A 474 5.12 -15.51 2.16
N THR A 475 6.34 -15.00 2.25
CA THR A 475 6.64 -13.57 2.27
C THR A 475 7.92 -13.29 1.49
N ARG A 476 7.94 -12.21 0.70
CA ARG A 476 9.15 -11.69 0.05
C ARG A 476 9.67 -10.50 0.84
N LEU A 477 10.98 -10.46 1.06
CA LEU A 477 11.69 -9.29 1.60
C LEU A 477 12.82 -8.92 0.62
N ALA A 478 12.90 -7.66 0.20
CA ALA A 478 13.85 -7.23 -0.84
C ALA A 478 14.37 -5.80 -0.66
N THR A 479 15.56 -5.56 -1.21
CA THR A 479 16.40 -4.34 -1.15
C THR A 479 17.29 -4.29 -2.41
N ARG A 480 17.94 -3.15 -2.72
CA ARG A 480 18.89 -2.98 -3.85
C ARG A 480 19.91 -4.10 -4.04
N LYS A 481 20.37 -4.72 -2.96
CA LYS A 481 21.48 -5.68 -3.00
C LYS A 481 21.08 -7.11 -2.61
N ALA A 482 19.83 -7.33 -2.20
CA ALA A 482 19.42 -8.61 -1.67
C ALA A 482 17.90 -8.81 -1.69
N SER A 483 17.50 -10.06 -1.98
CA SER A 483 16.13 -10.53 -1.94
C SER A 483 16.04 -11.88 -1.22
N SER A 484 14.89 -12.17 -0.61
CA SER A 484 14.59 -13.48 -0.05
C SER A 484 13.11 -13.80 -0.16
N LEU A 485 12.80 -15.02 -0.57
CA LEU A 485 11.48 -15.61 -0.43
C LEU A 485 11.52 -16.50 0.82
N ILE A 486 10.61 -16.24 1.75
CA ILE A 486 10.59 -16.84 3.08
C ILE A 486 9.25 -17.53 3.26
N THR A 487 9.26 -18.82 3.54
CA THR A 487 8.04 -19.59 3.82
C THR A 487 8.04 -19.98 5.30
N PHE A 488 7.10 -19.44 6.06
CA PHE A 488 6.90 -19.79 7.46
C PHE A 488 5.85 -20.89 7.56
N THR A 489 6.10 -21.91 8.39
CA THR A 489 5.06 -22.84 8.87
C THR A 489 4.64 -22.38 10.26
N LEU A 490 3.40 -21.91 10.37
CA LEU A 490 2.85 -21.25 11.56
C LEU A 490 1.68 -22.07 12.11
N ARG A 491 1.71 -22.38 13.40
CA ARG A 491 0.59 -22.99 14.13
C ARG A 491 -0.17 -21.90 14.90
N LEU A 492 -1.49 -21.91 14.85
CA LEU A 492 -2.34 -21.12 15.73
C LEU A 492 -2.26 -21.71 17.14
N MET A 493 -1.94 -20.91 18.15
CA MET A 493 -1.88 -21.39 19.55
C MET A 493 -3.25 -21.44 20.22
N GLU A 494 -4.27 -20.86 19.61
CA GLU A 494 -5.64 -20.75 20.11
C GLU A 494 -6.62 -21.39 19.12
N PRO A 495 -7.76 -21.95 19.59
CA PRO A 495 -8.82 -22.42 18.70
C PRO A 495 -9.30 -21.32 17.74
N LEU A 496 -9.70 -21.69 16.52
CA LEU A 496 -10.02 -20.76 15.43
C LEU A 496 -10.94 -19.59 15.81
N GLY A 497 -11.95 -19.82 16.67
CA GLY A 497 -12.85 -18.77 17.16
C GLY A 497 -12.16 -17.72 18.04
N THR A 498 -11.24 -18.15 18.90
CA THR A 498 -10.39 -17.26 19.71
C THR A 498 -9.33 -16.57 18.82
N THR A 499 -8.72 -17.30 17.88
CA THR A 499 -7.77 -16.72 16.92
C THR A 499 -8.43 -15.62 16.08
N ARG A 500 -9.66 -15.80 15.59
CA ARG A 500 -10.42 -14.75 14.87
C ARG A 500 -10.49 -13.47 15.72
N GLN A 501 -10.70 -13.59 17.03
CA GLN A 501 -10.66 -12.43 17.93
C GLN A 501 -9.26 -11.82 18.01
N VAL A 502 -8.19 -12.60 18.19
CA VAL A 502 -6.79 -12.11 18.27
C VAL A 502 -6.42 -11.23 17.06
N PHE A 503 -6.89 -11.62 15.87
CA PHE A 503 -6.71 -10.94 14.59
C PHE A 503 -7.77 -9.87 14.27
N SER A 504 -8.83 -9.71 15.08
CA SER A 504 -9.88 -8.71 14.87
C SER A 504 -9.66 -7.41 15.68
N PRO A 505 -10.11 -6.25 15.16
CA PRO A 505 -10.31 -5.03 15.94
C PRO A 505 -11.16 -5.27 17.21
N LEU A 506 -10.88 -4.55 18.28
CA LEU A 506 -11.51 -4.70 19.59
C LEU A 506 -13.04 -4.49 19.55
N LEU A 507 -13.55 -3.48 18.84
CA LEU A 507 -14.98 -3.24 18.66
C LEU A 507 -15.65 -4.39 17.89
N VAL A 508 -14.96 -4.97 16.90
CA VAL A 508 -15.45 -6.15 16.16
C VAL A 508 -15.55 -7.37 17.09
N ARG A 509 -14.62 -7.54 18.04
CA ARG A 509 -14.72 -8.60 19.08
C ARG A 509 -15.97 -8.43 19.95
N PHE A 510 -16.32 -7.20 20.33
CA PHE A 510 -17.52 -6.94 21.12
C PHE A 510 -18.81 -7.18 20.33
N LEU A 511 -18.83 -6.83 19.04
CA LEU A 511 -19.92 -7.19 18.14
C LEU A 511 -20.09 -8.71 18.04
N SER A 512 -18.99 -9.47 17.96
CA SER A 512 -18.99 -10.93 18.00
C SER A 512 -19.27 -11.56 19.38
N GLY A 513 -19.67 -10.76 20.38
CA GLY A 513 -20.12 -11.25 21.68
C GLY A 513 -19.05 -11.40 22.76
N VAL A 514 -17.82 -10.90 22.56
CA VAL A 514 -16.84 -10.81 23.65
C VAL A 514 -17.34 -9.83 24.71
N ASP A 515 -17.39 -10.27 25.95
CA ASP A 515 -17.73 -9.38 27.06
C ASP A 515 -16.63 -8.33 27.27
N HIS A 516 -17.04 -7.07 27.25
CA HIS A 516 -16.17 -5.91 27.45
C HIS A 516 -15.94 -5.63 28.94
N ALA A 517 -16.84 -6.07 29.83
CA ALA A 517 -16.76 -5.84 31.27
C ALA A 517 -15.63 -6.65 31.93
N THR A 518 -15.42 -7.90 31.53
CA THR A 518 -14.39 -8.81 32.08
C THR A 518 -12.96 -8.57 31.60
N ARG A 519 -12.73 -7.72 30.59
CA ARG A 519 -11.37 -7.46 30.04
C ARG A 519 -10.41 -6.79 31.03
N PRO A 520 -9.12 -7.21 31.11
CA PRO A 520 -8.20 -6.71 32.14
C PRO A 520 -7.58 -5.32 31.87
N VAL A 521 -7.24 -4.96 30.61
CA VAL A 521 -6.39 -3.78 30.32
C VAL A 521 -7.20 -2.62 29.71
N LYS A 522 -8.09 -2.05 30.53
CA LYS A 522 -9.05 -1.01 30.16
C LYS A 522 -8.43 0.28 29.60
N ILE A 523 -7.25 0.68 30.08
CA ILE A 523 -6.50 1.83 29.53
C ILE A 523 -6.04 1.59 28.08
N SER A 524 -5.66 0.35 27.73
CA SER A 524 -5.37 0.01 26.33
C SER A 524 -6.64 -0.08 25.50
N ASP A 525 -7.74 -0.54 26.08
CA ASP A 525 -9.03 -0.60 25.38
C ASP A 525 -9.50 0.79 24.96
N SER A 526 -9.31 1.83 25.80
CA SER A 526 -9.60 3.24 25.44
C SER A 526 -8.88 3.68 24.16
N GLY A 527 -7.55 3.52 24.09
CA GLY A 527 -6.77 3.90 22.92
C GLY A 527 -7.13 3.09 21.66
N ARG A 528 -7.45 1.80 21.82
CA ARG A 528 -7.91 0.93 20.72
C ARG A 528 -9.28 1.38 20.19
N ILE A 529 -10.26 1.55 21.08
CA ILE A 529 -11.61 2.03 20.74
C ILE A 529 -11.55 3.41 20.07
N ARG A 530 -10.74 4.36 20.59
CA ARG A 530 -10.57 5.69 19.98
C ARG A 530 -10.10 5.57 18.53
N ASN A 531 -9.11 4.72 18.23
CA ASN A 531 -8.63 4.52 16.87
C ASN A 531 -9.68 3.80 16.00
N GLU A 532 -10.30 2.74 16.52
CA GLU A 532 -11.23 1.91 15.74
C GLU A 532 -12.54 2.62 15.40
N LEU A 533 -13.06 3.51 16.26
CA LEU A 533 -14.21 4.35 15.91
C LEU A 533 -13.91 5.26 14.71
N GLN A 534 -12.69 5.80 14.64
CA GLN A 534 -12.23 6.63 13.53
C GLN A 534 -12.03 5.84 12.23
N THR A 535 -11.84 4.51 12.29
CA THR A 535 -11.88 3.63 11.11
C THR A 535 -13.32 3.26 10.73
N MET A 536 -14.12 2.87 11.73
CA MET A 536 -15.39 2.18 11.52
C MET A 536 -16.55 3.12 11.17
N ILE A 537 -16.59 4.31 11.82
CA ILE A 537 -17.67 5.29 11.66
C ILE A 537 -17.16 6.74 11.61
N PRO A 538 -16.12 7.09 10.81
CA PRO A 538 -15.59 8.46 10.74
C PRO A 538 -16.67 9.52 10.47
N GLN A 539 -17.72 9.20 9.70
CA GLN A 539 -18.86 10.07 9.42
C GLN A 539 -19.71 10.47 10.64
N ALA A 540 -19.58 9.74 11.74
CA ALA A 540 -20.30 9.97 12.98
C ALA A 540 -19.46 10.72 14.03
N LEU A 541 -18.23 11.14 13.71
CA LEU A 541 -17.31 11.73 14.70
C LEU A 541 -17.19 13.25 14.52
N GLU A 542 -17.49 14.01 15.58
CA GLU A 542 -17.14 15.43 15.68
C GLU A 542 -15.91 15.56 16.59
N HIS A 543 -14.86 16.22 16.13
CA HIS A 543 -13.60 16.39 16.87
C HIS A 543 -13.51 17.78 17.49
N ASP A 544 -13.19 17.84 18.79
CA ASP A 544 -12.95 19.08 19.54
C ASP A 544 -11.66 18.95 20.37
N GLY A 545 -10.54 19.35 19.76
CA GLY A 545 -9.19 19.13 20.30
C GLY A 545 -8.89 17.62 20.45
N ASP A 546 -8.74 17.16 21.69
CA ASP A 546 -8.58 15.74 22.00
C ASP A 546 -9.90 15.03 22.34
N HIS A 547 -11.04 15.74 22.39
CA HIS A 547 -12.37 15.16 22.54
C HIS A 547 -12.97 14.72 21.19
N ILE A 548 -13.82 13.70 21.23
CA ILE A 548 -14.58 13.16 20.11
C ILE A 548 -16.03 12.94 20.56
N ARG A 549 -16.99 13.59 19.89
CA ARG A 549 -18.42 13.33 20.06
C ARG A 549 -18.90 12.36 18.99
N VAL A 550 -19.54 11.27 19.41
CA VAL A 550 -20.14 10.27 18.52
C VAL A 550 -21.62 10.61 18.28
N ARG A 551 -21.97 10.86 17.03
CA ARG A 551 -23.29 11.19 16.48
C ARG A 551 -23.89 9.95 15.80
N PHE A 552 -24.47 9.04 16.58
CA PHE A 552 -24.95 7.76 16.06
C PHE A 552 -26.01 7.92 14.95
N GLU A 553 -26.78 9.00 14.96
CA GLU A 553 -27.78 9.32 13.94
C GLU A 553 -27.18 9.64 12.55
N ARG A 554 -25.86 9.85 12.46
CA ARG A 554 -25.13 10.01 11.18
C ARG A 554 -24.60 8.68 10.63
N ILE A 555 -24.77 7.57 11.34
CA ILE A 555 -24.27 6.26 10.90
C ILE A 555 -25.24 5.67 9.88
N ASN A 556 -24.84 5.64 8.62
CA ASN A 556 -25.54 4.91 7.57
C ASN A 556 -25.62 3.41 7.93
N GLU A 557 -26.83 2.85 7.91
CA GLU A 557 -27.10 1.44 8.24
C GLU A 557 -26.35 0.45 7.34
N MET A 558 -26.03 0.85 6.11
CA MET A 558 -25.20 0.08 5.17
C MET A 558 -23.71 0.06 5.55
N VAL A 559 -23.27 0.92 6.46
CA VAL A 559 -21.91 0.92 7.03
C VAL A 559 -21.86 0.14 8.34
N LEU A 560 -22.87 0.33 9.20
CA LEU A 560 -23.00 -0.40 10.46
C LEU A 560 -24.50 -0.63 10.76
N PRO A 561 -24.99 -1.88 10.78
CA PRO A 561 -26.39 -2.19 11.03
C PRO A 561 -26.93 -1.70 12.39
N PRO A 562 -28.24 -1.44 12.53
CA PRO A 562 -28.82 -0.83 13.74
C PRO A 562 -28.59 -1.60 15.05
N ASP A 563 -28.53 -2.93 15.00
CA ASP A 563 -28.21 -3.78 16.16
C ASP A 563 -26.74 -3.64 16.56
N ALA A 564 -25.83 -3.59 15.59
CA ALA A 564 -24.41 -3.33 15.81
C ALA A 564 -24.15 -1.90 16.33
N GLN A 565 -24.87 -0.90 15.82
CA GLN A 565 -24.86 0.47 16.37
C GLN A 565 -25.28 0.49 17.84
N THR A 566 -26.36 -0.23 18.18
CA THR A 566 -26.88 -0.32 19.56
C THR A 566 -25.83 -0.95 20.48
N ARG A 567 -25.25 -2.10 20.08
CA ARG A 567 -24.17 -2.77 20.84
C ARG A 567 -22.97 -1.86 21.08
N ILE A 568 -22.48 -1.16 20.06
CA ILE A 568 -21.36 -0.22 20.23
C ILE A 568 -21.75 0.92 21.17
N ARG A 569 -22.95 1.49 21.06
CA ARG A 569 -23.43 2.54 21.96
C ARG A 569 -23.40 2.11 23.42
N ASP A 570 -23.83 0.88 23.72
CA ASP A 570 -23.87 0.37 25.09
C ASP A 570 -22.47 0.02 25.63
N VAL A 571 -21.58 -0.54 24.81
CA VAL A 571 -20.15 -0.70 25.15
C VAL A 571 -19.52 0.66 25.49
N LEU A 572 -19.71 1.67 24.64
CA LEU A 572 -19.16 3.01 24.86
C LEU A 572 -19.71 3.68 26.13
N ARG A 573 -21.01 3.52 26.41
CA ARG A 573 -21.64 3.98 27.66
C ARG A 573 -21.03 3.30 28.87
N TRP A 574 -20.84 1.98 28.83
CA TRP A 574 -20.24 1.21 29.92
C TRP A 574 -18.82 1.67 30.21
N TYR A 575 -17.97 1.81 29.18
CA TYR A 575 -16.59 2.28 29.35
C TYR A 575 -16.55 3.71 29.90
N LYS A 576 -17.40 4.62 29.40
CA LYS A 576 -17.47 6.00 29.91
C LYS A 576 -17.93 6.06 31.38
N ALA A 577 -18.86 5.22 31.79
CA ALA A 577 -19.36 5.17 33.17
C ALA A 577 -18.36 4.55 34.16
N ASN A 578 -17.72 3.44 33.78
CA ASN A 578 -16.84 2.67 34.68
C ASN A 578 -15.38 3.15 34.65
N HIS A 579 -14.95 3.81 33.57
CA HIS A 579 -13.58 4.27 33.36
C HIS A 579 -13.50 5.73 32.87
N PRO A 580 -14.17 6.69 33.56
CA PRO A 580 -14.36 8.05 33.05
C PRO A 580 -13.05 8.80 32.77
N VAL A 581 -11.97 8.56 33.53
CA VAL A 581 -10.66 9.19 33.31
C VAL A 581 -10.04 8.73 31.98
N TRP A 582 -10.10 7.44 31.65
CA TRP A 582 -9.52 6.93 30.40
C TRP A 582 -10.40 7.24 29.17
N PHE A 583 -11.68 7.53 29.38
CA PHE A 583 -12.65 7.89 28.34
C PHE A 583 -13.11 9.35 28.43
N GLU A 584 -12.30 10.23 29.05
CA GLU A 584 -12.59 11.67 29.15
C GLU A 584 -12.78 12.32 27.77
N TRP A 585 -12.02 11.83 26.79
CA TRP A 585 -12.10 12.21 25.38
C TRP A 585 -13.46 11.91 24.73
N LEU A 586 -14.27 10.99 25.27
CA LEU A 586 -15.46 10.48 24.59
C LEU A 586 -16.73 11.24 25.02
N ALA A 587 -17.44 11.85 24.08
CA ALA A 587 -18.80 12.32 24.24
C ALA A 587 -19.79 11.45 23.44
N LEU A 588 -20.93 11.16 24.05
CA LEU A 588 -22.02 10.37 23.47
C LEU A 588 -23.29 11.25 23.49
N THR A 589 -23.95 11.35 22.35
CA THR A 589 -25.22 12.06 22.14
C THR A 589 -26.17 11.16 21.37
#